data_AF-F4S4F6-F1
#
_entry.id   AF-F4S4F6-F1
#
_cell.length_a   1.000
_cell.length_b   1.000
_cell.length_c   1.000
_cell.angle_alpha   90.00
_cell.angle_beta   90.00
_cell.angle_gamma   90.00
#
_symmetry.space_group_name_H-M   'P 1'
#
loop_
_entity.id
_entity.type
_entity.pdbx_description
1 polymer ?
#
loop_
_entity_poly.entity_id
_entity_poly.type
_entity_poly.pdbx_seq_one_letter_code
_entity_poly.pdbx_strand_id
1 'polypeptide(L)'
;MASGSQHSAPAWPNGTAPKSRKAKNSAFAKILPPSNSPSCKSFAEFTRYLLGHTRNHPHFPEPPTDDQLMSLPPLTKEDIINDNSVFNNYSSNNHPNPLDWSVFKALLDNDMANKQIEGPFTFDWEDVGGENAAWNQAMIFFTVKHWMFARRASAFQKFGLDTEWKTEVIYIGIVTRWLIGQIEHWKNKFDSPEKIAQRERSRKRRDLYIYRKSTVKRYLKDFIDLLPEAACCSDTEIDSLGQERSIQPEWRSAQYGEWLHKIDGLSYNHQATVKLRTHAARRFDTRREAGNKINPMAKVCGNLPENCYDRGFLEQCGDLEKLRLGVTNNTSRLDNALQAIARL
;
A
#
# COMPACT_ATOMS: atom_id res chain seq x y z
N MET A 1 -29.35 22.09 22.67
CA MET A 1 -29.18 20.64 22.93
C MET A 1 -28.65 20.00 21.66
N ALA A 2 -27.35 19.72 21.58
CA ALA A 2 -26.75 19.09 20.42
C ALA A 2 -26.89 17.57 20.57
N SER A 3 -27.64 16.93 19.67
CA SER A 3 -27.75 15.48 19.63
C SER A 3 -26.40 14.90 19.20
N GLY A 4 -25.66 14.32 20.15
CA GLY A 4 -24.49 13.52 19.84
C GLY A 4 -24.92 12.33 18.99
N SER A 5 -24.45 12.27 17.74
CA SER A 5 -24.68 11.11 16.90
C SER A 5 -23.97 9.91 17.53
N GLN A 6 -24.74 9.01 18.13
CA GLN A 6 -24.26 7.69 18.52
C GLN A 6 -23.90 6.93 17.24
N HIS A 7 -22.64 7.00 16.85
CA HIS A 7 -22.12 6.17 15.78
C HIS A 7 -22.09 4.72 16.27
N SER A 8 -23.03 3.92 15.77
CA SER A 8 -23.12 2.48 16.07
C SER A 8 -21.77 1.80 15.83
N ALA A 9 -21.26 1.11 16.85
CA ALA A 9 -20.07 0.29 16.74
C ALA A 9 -20.29 -0.77 15.64
N PRO A 10 -19.28 -1.02 14.77
CA PRO A 10 -19.42 -2.04 13.73
C PRO A 10 -19.62 -3.42 14.37
N ALA A 11 -20.68 -4.12 13.97
CA ALA A 11 -20.97 -5.48 14.42
C ALA A 11 -19.83 -6.43 14.02
N TRP A 12 -19.48 -7.37 14.91
CA TRP A 12 -18.52 -8.43 14.61
C TRP A 12 -19.26 -9.55 13.85
N PRO A 13 -19.01 -9.75 12.55
CA PRO A 13 -19.85 -10.59 11.70
C PRO A 13 -19.92 -12.06 12.14
N ASN A 14 -18.96 -12.52 12.95
CA ASN A 14 -18.88 -13.89 13.47
C ASN A 14 -18.66 -13.92 14.99
N GLY A 15 -19.13 -12.92 15.74
CA GLY A 15 -18.97 -12.85 17.20
C GLY A 15 -17.52 -12.74 17.69
N THR A 16 -16.56 -12.53 16.79
CA THR A 16 -15.12 -12.49 17.08
C THR A 16 -14.49 -11.23 16.50
N ALA A 17 -13.41 -10.77 17.15
CA ALA A 17 -12.68 -9.60 16.70
C ALA A 17 -12.12 -9.78 15.26
N PRO A 18 -12.05 -8.69 14.48
CA PRO A 18 -11.51 -8.74 13.11
C PRO A 18 -10.09 -9.32 13.04
N LYS A 19 -9.87 -10.31 12.17
CA LYS A 19 -8.55 -10.95 12.00
C LYS A 19 -7.69 -10.33 10.90
N SER A 20 -8.29 -9.94 9.77
CA SER A 20 -7.54 -9.36 8.64
C SER A 20 -7.18 -7.89 8.91
N ARG A 21 -6.01 -7.42 8.44
CA ARG A 21 -5.61 -6.01 8.53
C ARG A 21 -6.67 -5.07 7.96
N LYS A 22 -7.26 -5.42 6.80
CA LYS A 22 -8.32 -4.59 6.19
C LYS A 22 -9.49 -4.41 7.14
N ALA A 23 -9.92 -5.49 7.80
CA ALA A 23 -11.02 -5.44 8.75
C ALA A 23 -10.64 -4.71 10.06
N LYS A 24 -9.43 -4.95 10.61
CA LYS A 24 -8.90 -4.22 11.77
C LYS A 24 -8.80 -2.72 11.49
N ASN A 25 -8.22 -2.33 10.35
CA ASN A 25 -8.11 -0.93 9.93
C ASN A 25 -9.47 -0.27 9.75
N SER A 26 -10.45 -0.99 9.18
CA SER A 26 -11.82 -0.50 9.05
C SER A 26 -12.46 -0.22 10.42
N ALA A 27 -12.25 -1.13 11.39
CA ALA A 27 -12.73 -0.95 12.75
C ALA A 27 -12.05 0.25 13.44
N PHE A 28 -10.74 0.40 13.28
CA PHE A 28 -9.97 1.48 13.89
C PHE A 28 -10.18 2.86 13.24
N ALA A 29 -10.61 2.91 11.98
CA ALA A 29 -10.74 4.16 11.23
C ALA A 29 -11.69 5.18 11.88
N LYS A 30 -12.63 4.72 12.73
CA LYS A 30 -13.58 5.59 13.44
C LYS A 30 -13.09 6.09 14.80
N ILE A 31 -12.10 5.43 15.40
CA ILE A 31 -11.69 5.66 16.80
C ILE A 31 -10.23 6.08 16.94
N LEU A 32 -9.44 5.97 15.87
CA LEU A 32 -8.06 6.44 15.81
C LEU A 32 -7.95 7.58 14.80
N PRO A 33 -7.02 8.53 14.98
CA PRO A 33 -6.79 9.56 13.99
C PRO A 33 -6.39 8.96 12.63
N PRO A 34 -6.56 9.70 11.52
CA PRO A 34 -6.12 9.27 10.20
C PRO A 34 -4.64 8.83 10.22
N SER A 35 -4.29 7.79 9.46
CA SER A 35 -2.92 7.24 9.45
C SER A 35 -1.85 8.24 8.99
N ASN A 36 -2.26 9.28 8.26
CA ASN A 36 -1.42 10.38 7.79
C ASN A 36 -1.47 11.63 8.69
N SER A 37 -2.17 11.57 9.83
CA SER A 37 -2.22 12.64 10.83
C SER A 37 -0.82 12.95 11.39
N PRO A 38 -0.57 14.19 11.85
CA PRO A 38 0.70 14.54 12.50
C PRO A 38 1.09 13.60 13.64
N SER A 39 0.13 13.22 14.51
CA SER A 39 0.41 12.31 15.63
C SER A 39 0.79 10.91 15.15
N CYS A 40 0.08 10.35 14.17
CA CYS A 40 0.45 9.04 13.60
C CYS A 40 1.82 9.07 12.92
N LYS A 41 2.17 10.16 12.24
CA LYS A 41 3.49 10.34 11.62
C LYS A 41 4.59 10.43 12.68
N SER A 42 4.37 11.16 13.78
CA SER A 42 5.37 11.25 14.85
C SER A 42 5.60 9.91 15.54
N PHE A 43 4.55 9.13 15.80
CA PHE A 43 4.70 7.76 16.31
C PHE A 43 5.48 6.90 15.31
N ALA A 44 5.07 6.87 14.04
CA ALA A 44 5.72 6.06 13.03
C ALA A 44 7.21 6.41 12.83
N GLU A 45 7.58 7.69 12.83
CA GLU A 45 8.98 8.10 12.75
C GLU A 45 9.75 7.75 14.02
N PHE A 46 9.19 8.01 15.20
CA PHE A 46 9.83 7.69 16.47
C PHE A 46 10.08 6.19 16.61
N THR A 47 9.07 5.35 16.35
CA THR A 47 9.21 3.88 16.39
C THR A 47 10.26 3.39 15.40
N ARG A 48 10.30 3.92 14.17
CA ARG A 48 11.37 3.59 13.20
C ARG A 48 12.75 3.95 13.75
N TYR A 49 12.89 5.11 14.37
CA TYR A 49 14.15 5.54 14.97
C TYR A 49 14.61 4.62 16.10
N LEU A 50 13.70 4.24 17.01
CA LEU A 50 13.99 3.30 18.10
C LEU A 50 14.51 1.97 17.55
N LEU A 51 13.86 1.46 16.50
CA LEU A 51 14.26 0.25 15.77
C LEU A 51 15.56 0.41 14.96
N GLY A 52 16.15 1.62 14.90
CA GLY A 52 17.35 1.88 14.09
C GLY A 52 17.10 1.94 12.57
N HIS A 53 15.83 1.98 12.15
CA HIS A 53 15.45 2.10 10.75
C HIS A 53 15.74 3.53 10.25
N THR A 54 16.76 3.65 9.41
CA THR A 54 17.22 4.93 8.84
C THR A 54 17.33 4.85 7.33
N ARG A 55 17.58 5.98 6.65
CA ARG A 55 17.83 5.98 5.20
C ARG A 55 19.04 5.12 4.81
N ASN A 56 20.04 5.01 5.69
CA ASN A 56 21.25 4.23 5.47
C ASN A 56 21.09 2.76 5.91
N HIS A 57 20.16 2.49 6.82
CA HIS A 57 19.79 1.17 7.30
C HIS A 57 18.27 0.98 7.15
N PRO A 58 17.78 0.68 5.94
CA PRO A 58 16.35 0.64 5.64
C PRO A 58 15.67 -0.66 6.09
N HIS A 59 16.41 -1.59 6.69
CA HIS A 59 15.87 -2.85 7.20
C HIS A 59 15.51 -2.71 8.67
N PHE A 60 14.38 -3.31 9.06
CA PHE A 60 14.05 -3.46 10.47
C PHE A 60 14.98 -4.51 11.10
N PRO A 61 15.22 -4.42 12.42
CA PRO A 61 15.99 -5.44 13.13
C PRO A 61 15.29 -6.80 13.03
N GLU A 62 16.09 -7.86 13.13
CA GLU A 62 15.58 -9.23 13.21
C GLU A 62 14.60 -9.38 14.40
N PRO A 63 13.66 -10.34 14.32
CA PRO A 63 12.80 -10.68 15.45
C PRO A 63 13.65 -11.13 16.66
N PRO A 64 13.08 -11.10 17.88
CA PRO A 64 13.77 -11.62 19.07
C PRO A 64 14.08 -13.11 18.89
N THR A 65 15.15 -13.59 19.52
CA THR A 65 15.47 -15.03 19.57
C THR A 65 14.49 -15.76 20.49
N ASP A 66 14.41 -17.09 20.34
CA ASP A 66 13.59 -17.92 21.23
C ASP A 66 13.97 -17.75 22.70
N ASP A 67 15.27 -17.60 23.02
CA ASP A 67 15.75 -17.34 24.38
C ASP A 67 15.26 -15.99 24.93
N GLN A 68 15.21 -14.95 24.09
CA GLN A 68 14.65 -13.65 24.48
C GLN A 68 13.14 -13.75 24.71
N LEU A 69 12.43 -14.47 23.85
CA LEU A 69 10.99 -14.70 24.00
C LEU A 69 10.67 -15.47 25.29
N MET A 70 11.44 -16.51 25.61
CA MET A 70 11.28 -17.32 26.82
C MET A 70 11.67 -16.59 28.10
N SER A 71 12.62 -15.66 28.03
CA SER A 71 13.09 -14.89 29.19
C SER A 71 12.25 -13.64 29.47
N LEU A 72 11.28 -13.29 28.62
CA LEU A 72 10.41 -12.14 28.80
C LEU A 72 9.64 -12.24 30.14
N PRO A 73 9.86 -11.31 31.09
CA PRO A 73 9.12 -11.32 32.34
C PRO A 73 7.62 -11.04 32.11
N PRO A 74 6.73 -11.50 32.99
CA PRO A 74 5.30 -11.20 32.91
C PRO A 74 5.06 -9.71 33.22
N LEU A 75 5.13 -8.88 32.18
CA LEU A 75 4.97 -7.42 32.28
C LEU A 75 3.55 -7.01 31.90
N THR A 76 2.88 -6.28 32.78
CA THR A 76 1.61 -5.63 32.47
C THR A 76 1.83 -4.26 31.83
N LYS A 77 0.76 -3.68 31.28
CA LYS A 77 0.76 -2.32 30.77
C LYS A 77 1.16 -1.32 31.88
N GLU A 78 0.63 -1.52 33.08
CA GLU A 78 0.87 -0.70 34.26
C GLU A 78 2.33 -0.77 34.70
N ASP A 79 2.96 -1.96 34.66
CA ASP A 79 4.37 -2.15 35.03
C ASP A 79 5.34 -1.37 34.14
N ILE A 80 4.96 -1.13 32.88
CA ILE A 80 5.77 -0.41 31.90
C ILE A 80 5.42 1.08 31.89
N ILE A 81 4.15 1.44 31.65
CA ILE A 81 3.74 2.82 31.40
C ILE A 81 3.83 3.69 32.67
N ASN A 82 3.47 3.15 33.84
CA ASN A 82 3.42 3.95 35.07
C ASN A 82 4.79 4.10 35.73
N ASP A 83 5.73 3.22 35.44
CA ASP A 83 7.09 3.30 35.95
C ASP A 83 7.90 4.38 35.22
N ASN A 84 8.02 5.57 35.82
CA ASN A 84 8.79 6.66 35.22
C ASN A 84 10.23 6.75 35.74
N SER A 85 10.72 5.74 36.48
CA SER A 85 12.03 5.79 37.15
C SER A 85 13.20 6.08 36.21
N VAL A 86 13.17 5.53 35.00
CA VAL A 86 14.21 5.74 33.97
C VAL A 86 14.35 7.21 33.54
N PHE A 87 13.29 8.01 33.69
CA PHE A 87 13.27 9.41 33.28
C PHE A 87 13.77 10.37 34.36
N ASN A 88 13.96 9.92 35.60
CA ASN A 88 14.31 10.79 36.74
C ASN A 88 15.62 11.55 36.54
N ASN A 89 16.56 10.98 35.81
CA ASN A 89 17.87 11.57 35.54
C ASN A 89 17.92 12.36 34.22
N TYR A 90 16.82 12.47 33.50
CA TYR A 90 16.77 13.25 32.27
C TYR A 90 16.84 14.76 32.59
N SER A 91 17.74 15.45 31.90
CA SER A 91 17.84 16.90 31.93
C SER A 91 17.74 17.44 30.50
N SER A 92 16.87 18.44 30.29
CA SER A 92 16.75 19.11 28.99
C SER A 92 18.06 19.78 28.55
N ASN A 93 18.95 20.11 29.49
CA ASN A 93 20.28 20.66 29.18
C ASN A 93 21.17 19.63 28.46
N ASN A 94 20.91 18.34 28.67
CA ASN A 94 21.63 17.24 27.99
C ASN A 94 21.01 16.91 26.62
N HIS A 95 19.98 17.65 26.19
CA HIS A 95 19.29 17.47 24.93
C HIS A 95 19.15 18.80 24.17
N PRO A 96 20.29 19.43 23.78
CA PRO A 96 20.28 20.76 23.18
C PRO A 96 19.65 20.79 21.78
N ASN A 97 19.64 19.64 21.09
CA ASN A 97 19.00 19.49 19.79
C ASN A 97 17.68 18.70 19.93
N PRO A 98 16.51 19.35 19.82
CA PRO A 98 15.22 18.67 19.93
C PRO A 98 14.97 17.63 18.83
N LEU A 99 15.75 17.64 17.75
CA LEU A 99 15.67 16.68 16.65
C LEU A 99 16.55 15.44 16.86
N ASP A 100 17.45 15.45 17.84
CA ASP A 100 18.25 14.28 18.16
C ASP A 100 17.45 13.32 19.05
N TRP A 101 17.13 12.13 18.57
CA TRP A 101 16.38 11.16 19.37
C TRP A 101 17.28 10.14 20.09
N SER A 102 18.60 10.30 20.02
CA SER A 102 19.58 9.36 20.60
C SER A 102 19.40 9.20 22.10
N VAL A 103 19.14 10.30 22.80
CA VAL A 103 18.87 10.32 24.25
C VAL A 103 17.65 9.47 24.60
N PHE A 104 16.57 9.54 23.82
CA PHE A 104 15.37 8.74 24.08
C PHE A 104 15.58 7.26 23.78
N LYS A 105 16.42 6.93 22.79
CA LYS A 105 16.81 5.54 22.53
C LYS A 105 17.65 4.97 23.68
N ALA A 106 18.62 5.72 24.19
CA ALA A 106 19.39 5.30 25.36
C ALA A 106 18.52 5.13 26.62
N LEU A 107 17.53 6.01 26.82
CA LEU A 107 16.53 5.86 27.88
C LEU A 107 15.71 4.58 27.70
N LEU A 108 15.29 4.25 26.47
CA LEU A 108 14.57 3.01 26.19
C LEU A 108 15.42 1.77 26.49
N ASP A 109 16.68 1.75 26.05
CA ASP A 109 17.57 0.61 26.28
C ASP A 109 17.78 0.39 27.79
N ASN A 110 17.97 1.46 28.57
CA ASN A 110 18.05 1.39 30.03
C ASN A 110 16.74 0.90 30.68
N ASP A 111 15.59 1.35 30.16
CA ASP A 111 14.27 0.95 30.67
C ASP A 111 13.99 -0.54 30.43
N MET A 112 14.34 -1.05 29.23
CA MET A 112 14.27 -2.48 28.91
C MET A 112 15.19 -3.30 29.81
N ALA A 113 16.44 -2.86 30.01
CA ALA A 113 17.39 -3.53 30.89
C ALA A 113 16.90 -3.57 32.35
N ASN A 114 16.30 -2.48 32.86
CA ASN A 114 15.70 -2.44 34.19
C ASN A 114 14.52 -3.42 34.35
N LYS A 115 13.86 -3.77 33.24
CA LYS A 115 12.80 -4.78 33.18
C LYS A 115 13.32 -6.16 32.78
N GLN A 116 14.63 -6.39 32.84
CA GLN A 116 15.28 -7.67 32.52
C GLN A 116 15.00 -8.16 31.09
N ILE A 117 14.78 -7.23 30.16
CA ILE A 117 14.66 -7.56 28.74
C ILE A 117 16.02 -7.35 28.08
N GLU A 118 16.65 -8.43 27.67
CA GLU A 118 17.98 -8.40 27.04
C GLU A 118 17.89 -8.21 25.52
N GLY A 119 18.89 -7.51 24.97
CA GLY A 119 19.06 -7.31 23.53
C GLY A 119 18.38 -6.06 22.96
N PRO A 120 18.39 -5.89 21.63
CA PRO A 120 17.92 -4.66 20.99
C PRO A 120 16.39 -4.55 21.02
N PHE A 121 15.89 -3.32 21.09
CA PHE A 121 14.48 -3.04 20.85
C PHE A 121 14.06 -3.51 19.45
N THR A 122 13.16 -4.50 19.40
CA THR A 122 12.61 -5.09 18.17
C THR A 122 11.19 -5.61 18.42
N PHE A 123 10.42 -5.82 17.35
CA PHE A 123 9.14 -6.53 17.43
C PHE A 123 9.32 -7.95 16.94
N ASP A 124 8.47 -8.86 17.43
CA ASP A 124 8.34 -10.17 16.84
C ASP A 124 7.46 -10.07 15.59
N TRP A 125 8.12 -10.03 14.43
CA TRP A 125 7.48 -9.91 13.13
C TRP A 125 6.79 -11.20 12.68
N GLU A 126 7.15 -12.33 13.30
CA GLU A 126 6.80 -13.68 12.84
C GLU A 126 5.71 -14.33 13.69
N ASP A 127 5.53 -13.89 14.94
CA ASP A 127 4.53 -14.40 15.87
C ASP A 127 3.12 -14.51 15.24
N VAL A 128 2.46 -15.64 15.52
CA VAL A 128 1.12 -15.97 15.03
C VAL A 128 0.04 -15.10 15.70
N GLY A 129 0.21 -14.80 16.98
CA GLY A 129 -0.57 -13.84 17.77
C GLY A 129 -0.38 -12.39 17.31
N GLY A 130 0.67 -12.11 16.52
CA GLY A 130 0.87 -10.83 15.84
C GLY A 130 0.96 -9.68 16.84
N GLU A 131 0.10 -8.68 16.70
CA GLU A 131 0.12 -7.54 17.64
C GLU A 131 -0.26 -7.91 19.07
N ASN A 132 -0.93 -9.05 19.30
CA ASN A 132 -1.36 -9.48 20.64
C ASN A 132 -0.35 -10.40 21.32
N ALA A 133 0.77 -10.72 20.66
CA ALA A 133 1.87 -11.45 21.29
C ALA A 133 2.40 -10.68 22.51
N ALA A 134 2.77 -11.38 23.57
CA ALA A 134 3.22 -10.76 24.82
C ALA A 134 4.42 -9.83 24.58
N TRP A 135 5.40 -10.27 23.79
CA TRP A 135 6.54 -9.47 23.36
C TRP A 135 6.10 -8.18 22.66
N ASN A 136 5.24 -8.29 21.65
CA ASN A 136 4.78 -7.14 20.88
C ASN A 136 3.96 -6.15 21.70
N GLN A 137 3.14 -6.63 22.65
CA GLN A 137 2.42 -5.77 23.59
C GLN A 137 3.39 -4.98 24.48
N ALA A 138 4.41 -5.63 25.05
CA ALA A 138 5.44 -4.95 25.84
C ALA A 138 6.13 -3.85 25.02
N MET A 139 6.56 -4.15 23.80
CA MET A 139 7.24 -3.19 22.92
C MET A 139 6.33 -2.02 22.49
N ILE A 140 5.02 -2.27 22.31
CA ILE A 140 4.02 -1.21 22.10
C ILE A 140 3.98 -0.29 23.32
N PHE A 141 3.93 -0.84 24.54
CA PHE A 141 3.86 -0.04 25.77
C PHE A 141 5.13 0.78 25.99
N PHE A 142 6.32 0.21 25.78
CA PHE A 142 7.57 0.97 25.80
C PHE A 142 7.57 2.10 24.77
N THR A 143 7.15 1.83 23.53
CA THR A 143 7.04 2.86 22.50
C THR A 143 6.16 4.02 22.94
N VAL A 144 4.97 3.72 23.49
CA VAL A 144 4.02 4.75 23.94
C VAL A 144 4.58 5.54 25.11
N LYS A 145 5.12 4.87 26.13
CA LYS A 145 5.75 5.49 27.30
C LYS A 145 6.84 6.49 26.89
N HIS A 146 7.80 6.03 26.09
CA HIS A 146 8.94 6.84 25.65
C HIS A 146 8.51 7.96 24.71
N TRP A 147 7.53 7.74 23.84
CA TRP A 147 6.97 8.80 23.00
C TRP A 147 6.27 9.88 23.84
N MET A 148 5.48 9.50 24.85
CA MET A 148 4.82 10.45 25.73
C MET A 148 5.82 11.29 26.50
N PHE A 149 6.92 10.69 26.96
CA PHE A 149 8.02 11.41 27.59
C PHE A 149 8.72 12.37 26.61
N ALA A 150 9.15 11.87 25.45
CA ALA A 150 9.80 12.66 24.42
C ALA A 150 8.95 13.85 23.95
N ARG A 151 7.63 13.68 23.89
CA ARG A 151 6.69 14.77 23.61
C ARG A 151 6.75 15.88 24.67
N ARG A 152 6.76 15.54 25.96
CA ARG A 152 6.86 16.52 27.06
C ARG A 152 8.21 17.24 27.02
N ALA A 153 9.25 16.52 26.60
CA ALA A 153 10.58 17.06 26.33
C ALA A 153 10.70 17.81 24.98
N SER A 154 9.58 18.13 24.31
CA SER A 154 9.56 18.90 23.05
C SER A 154 10.26 18.26 21.84
N ALA A 155 10.48 16.94 21.83
CA ALA A 155 11.17 16.23 20.74
C ALA A 155 10.40 16.19 19.41
N PHE A 156 9.13 16.59 19.41
CA PHE A 156 8.22 16.49 18.26
C PHE A 156 7.70 17.84 17.76
N GLN A 157 8.36 18.96 18.09
CA GLN A 157 7.93 20.30 17.65
C GLN A 157 7.75 20.42 16.13
N LYS A 158 8.48 19.62 15.32
CA LYS A 158 8.32 19.59 13.86
C LYS A 158 6.98 19.01 13.38
N PHE A 159 6.30 18.24 14.22
CA PHE A 159 4.99 17.69 13.95
C PHE A 159 3.96 18.60 14.62
N GLY A 160 3.05 19.20 13.85
CA GLY A 160 1.90 19.92 14.40
C GLY A 160 0.93 18.95 15.07
N LEU A 161 1.30 18.42 16.24
CA LEU A 161 0.61 17.31 16.91
C LEU A 161 -0.86 17.65 17.20
N ASP A 162 -1.73 16.66 17.01
CA ASP A 162 -3.16 16.83 17.23
C ASP A 162 -3.46 17.00 18.72
N THR A 163 -4.28 17.99 19.06
CA THR A 163 -4.65 18.27 20.46
C THR A 163 -5.86 17.48 20.93
N GLU A 164 -6.59 16.85 20.01
CA GLU A 164 -7.85 16.13 20.25
C GLU A 164 -7.61 14.71 20.77
N TRP A 165 -6.58 14.02 20.27
CA TRP A 165 -6.34 12.59 20.49
C TRP A 165 -5.35 12.39 21.64
N LYS A 166 -5.82 12.53 22.90
CA LYS A 166 -4.93 12.62 24.08
C LYS A 166 -4.90 11.42 25.03
N THR A 167 -5.71 10.39 24.81
CA THR A 167 -5.77 9.25 25.74
C THR A 167 -4.72 8.19 25.42
N GLU A 168 -4.20 7.53 26.46
CA GLU A 168 -3.21 6.47 26.36
C GLU A 168 -3.66 5.33 25.43
N VAL A 169 -4.93 4.91 25.54
CA VAL A 169 -5.50 3.86 24.69
C VAL A 169 -5.47 4.22 23.20
N ILE A 170 -5.59 5.51 22.87
CA ILE A 170 -5.46 5.97 21.48
C ILE A 170 -4.00 5.85 21.02
N TYR A 171 -3.02 6.22 21.86
CA TYR A 171 -1.61 6.08 21.53
C TYR A 171 -1.19 4.62 21.33
N ILE A 172 -1.64 3.72 22.22
CA ILE A 172 -1.47 2.28 22.06
C ILE A 172 -2.06 1.86 20.72
N GLY A 173 -3.31 2.23 20.43
CA GLY A 173 -3.96 1.92 19.16
C GLY A 173 -3.22 2.43 17.92
N ILE A 174 -2.58 3.61 17.98
CA ILE A 174 -1.76 4.14 16.88
C ILE A 174 -0.55 3.23 16.62
N VAL A 175 0.21 2.87 17.65
CA VAL A 175 1.39 2.00 17.52
C VAL A 175 0.97 0.59 17.10
N THR A 176 -0.11 0.04 17.67
CA THR A 176 -0.70 -1.24 17.27
C THR A 176 -1.09 -1.26 15.79
N ARG A 177 -1.79 -0.22 15.30
CA ARG A 177 -2.17 -0.12 13.88
C ARG A 177 -0.94 -0.02 12.97
N TRP A 178 0.10 0.68 13.41
CA TRP A 178 1.38 0.75 12.70
C TRP A 178 2.04 -0.63 12.63
N LEU A 179 2.12 -1.35 13.76
CA LEU A 179 2.72 -2.68 13.86
C LEU A 179 1.99 -3.72 13.00
N ILE A 180 0.65 -3.76 13.03
CA ILE A 180 -0.14 -4.64 12.14
C ILE A 180 0.25 -4.42 10.67
N GLY A 181 0.47 -3.17 10.28
CA GLY A 181 0.95 -2.83 8.94
C GLY A 181 2.31 -3.42 8.63
N GLN A 182 3.26 -3.39 9.58
CA GLN A 182 4.61 -3.93 9.42
C GLN A 182 4.64 -5.47 9.44
N ILE A 183 3.89 -6.12 10.34
CA ILE A 183 3.76 -7.59 10.37
C ILE A 183 3.22 -8.11 9.04
N GLU A 184 2.18 -7.46 8.50
CA GLU A 184 1.67 -7.83 7.17
C GLU A 184 2.71 -7.57 6.08
N HIS A 185 3.51 -6.51 6.25
CA HIS A 185 4.59 -6.19 5.34
C HIS A 185 5.63 -7.31 5.26
N TRP A 186 6.06 -7.78 6.43
CA TRP A 186 6.99 -8.89 6.64
C TRP A 186 6.43 -10.20 6.08
N LYS A 187 5.24 -10.61 6.53
CA LYS A 187 4.61 -11.89 6.15
C LYS A 187 4.38 -12.03 4.65
N ASN A 188 4.04 -10.94 3.95
CA ASN A 188 3.80 -10.97 2.52
C ASN A 188 5.05 -10.71 1.67
N LYS A 189 6.21 -10.49 2.30
CA LYS A 189 7.48 -10.13 1.65
C LYS A 189 7.26 -9.03 0.62
N PHE A 190 6.60 -7.94 0.99
CA PHE A 190 6.24 -6.90 0.02
C PHE A 190 7.45 -6.28 -0.68
N ASP A 191 8.62 -6.31 -0.05
CA ASP A 191 9.89 -5.87 -0.63
C ASP A 191 10.56 -6.90 -1.53
N SER A 192 9.99 -8.10 -1.69
CA SER A 192 10.55 -9.08 -2.62
C SER A 192 10.53 -8.51 -4.05
N PRO A 193 11.57 -8.75 -4.86
CA PRO A 193 11.62 -8.29 -6.25
C PRO A 193 10.36 -8.68 -7.04
N GLU A 194 9.80 -9.87 -6.79
CA GLU A 194 8.59 -10.36 -7.43
C GLU A 194 7.35 -9.54 -7.05
N LYS A 195 7.17 -9.23 -5.76
CA LYS A 195 6.04 -8.42 -5.27
C LYS A 195 6.16 -6.97 -5.72
N ILE A 196 7.36 -6.41 -5.74
CA ILE A 196 7.63 -5.08 -6.31
C ILE A 196 7.25 -5.08 -7.79
N ALA A 197 7.77 -6.02 -8.59
CA ALA A 197 7.44 -6.13 -10.01
C ALA A 197 5.93 -6.32 -10.26
N GLN A 198 5.26 -7.14 -9.45
CA GLN A 198 3.81 -7.34 -9.53
C GLN A 198 3.02 -6.06 -9.25
N ARG A 199 3.42 -5.27 -8.24
CA ARG A 199 2.80 -3.97 -7.92
C ARG A 199 3.03 -2.97 -9.04
N GLU A 200 4.24 -2.90 -9.58
CA GLU A 200 4.60 -2.05 -10.72
C GLU A 200 3.75 -2.38 -11.96
N ARG A 201 3.65 -3.67 -12.33
CA ARG A 201 2.78 -4.12 -13.44
C ARG A 201 1.32 -3.72 -13.21
N SER A 202 0.82 -3.94 -11.99
CA SER A 202 -0.57 -3.60 -11.63
C SER A 202 -0.84 -2.10 -11.66
N ARG A 203 0.12 -1.26 -11.22
CA ARG A 203 0.05 0.19 -11.33
C ARG A 203 0.02 0.62 -12.79
N LYS A 204 0.97 0.14 -13.61
CA LYS A 204 1.04 0.46 -15.05
C LYS A 204 -0.25 0.09 -15.77
N ARG A 205 -0.84 -1.09 -15.52
CA ARG A 205 -2.15 -1.47 -16.08
C ARG A 205 -3.27 -0.49 -15.72
N ARG A 206 -3.33 -0.07 -14.45
CA ARG A 206 -4.34 0.88 -13.97
C ARG A 206 -4.16 2.25 -14.62
N ASP A 207 -2.93 2.75 -14.68
CA ASP A 207 -2.60 4.03 -15.30
C ASP A 207 -2.98 4.02 -16.78
N LEU A 208 -2.62 2.94 -17.51
CA LEU A 208 -2.97 2.76 -18.92
C LEU A 208 -4.50 2.81 -19.14
N TYR A 209 -5.26 2.14 -18.28
CA TYR A 209 -6.72 2.20 -18.32
C TYR A 209 -7.26 3.62 -18.09
N ILE A 210 -6.74 4.33 -17.09
CA ILE A 210 -7.16 5.71 -16.77
C ILE A 210 -6.91 6.61 -17.98
N TYR A 211 -5.73 6.49 -18.59
CA TYR A 211 -5.35 7.25 -19.77
C TYR A 211 -6.27 6.98 -20.95
N ARG A 212 -6.46 5.71 -21.31
CA ARG A 212 -7.36 5.30 -22.39
C ARG A 212 -8.80 5.74 -22.13
N LYS A 213 -9.30 5.55 -20.90
CA LYS A 213 -10.65 5.98 -20.51
C LYS A 213 -10.84 7.48 -20.69
N SER A 214 -9.86 8.28 -20.27
CA SER A 214 -9.93 9.73 -20.43
C SER A 214 -9.93 10.15 -21.91
N THR A 215 -9.12 9.48 -22.74
CA THR A 215 -9.05 9.71 -24.19
C THR A 215 -10.34 9.31 -24.88
N VAL A 216 -10.82 8.08 -24.65
CA VAL A 216 -12.05 7.56 -25.28
C VAL A 216 -13.25 8.41 -24.89
N LYS A 217 -13.41 8.77 -23.61
CA LYS A 217 -14.50 9.67 -23.18
C LYS A 217 -14.48 11.03 -23.90
N ARG A 218 -13.31 11.52 -24.26
CA ARG A 218 -13.14 12.83 -24.89
C ARG A 218 -13.38 12.78 -26.40
N TYR A 219 -12.83 11.78 -27.07
CA TYR A 219 -12.73 11.75 -28.52
C TYR A 219 -13.57 10.66 -29.21
N LEU A 220 -13.90 9.59 -28.47
CA LEU A 220 -14.53 8.37 -29.00
C LEU A 220 -15.62 7.89 -28.03
N LYS A 221 -16.40 8.82 -27.47
CA LYS A 221 -17.35 8.56 -26.37
C LYS A 221 -18.32 7.42 -26.70
N ASP A 222 -18.67 7.31 -27.98
CA ASP A 222 -19.62 6.33 -28.50
C ASP A 222 -19.03 4.92 -28.52
N PHE A 223 -17.73 4.73 -28.23
CA PHE A 223 -17.03 3.45 -28.21
C PHE A 223 -16.45 3.11 -26.83
N ILE A 224 -16.97 3.71 -25.76
CA ILE A 224 -16.49 3.47 -24.39
C ILE A 224 -16.73 2.03 -23.91
N ASP A 225 -17.73 1.37 -24.46
CA ASP A 225 -18.07 -0.04 -24.27
C ASP A 225 -16.96 -0.98 -24.75
N LEU A 226 -16.17 -0.57 -25.75
CA LEU A 226 -15.02 -1.33 -26.23
C LEU A 226 -13.79 -1.20 -25.34
N LEU A 227 -13.79 -0.34 -24.31
CA LEU A 227 -12.63 -0.17 -23.45
C LEU A 227 -12.52 -1.32 -22.45
N PRO A 228 -11.37 -2.03 -22.37
CA PRO A 228 -11.24 -3.15 -21.45
C PRO A 228 -11.16 -2.67 -20.00
N GLU A 229 -11.53 -3.52 -19.04
CA GLU A 229 -11.27 -3.24 -17.62
C GLU A 229 -9.77 -3.05 -17.36
N ALA A 230 -9.42 -2.32 -16.28
CA ALA A 230 -8.02 -2.10 -15.90
C ALA A 230 -7.22 -3.41 -15.74
N ALA A 231 -7.85 -4.47 -15.23
CA ALA A 231 -7.19 -5.76 -15.06
C ALA A 231 -6.93 -6.52 -16.39
N CYS A 232 -7.62 -6.13 -17.47
CA CYS A 232 -7.51 -6.74 -18.81
C CYS A 232 -6.57 -5.95 -19.74
N CYS A 233 -6.02 -4.83 -19.26
CA CYS A 233 -4.97 -4.10 -19.96
C CYS A 233 -3.69 -4.93 -20.03
N SER A 234 -2.93 -4.79 -21.12
CA SER A 234 -1.69 -5.55 -21.29
C SER A 234 -0.63 -5.12 -20.29
N ASP A 235 0.18 -6.07 -19.85
CA ASP A 235 1.34 -5.79 -19.01
C ASP A 235 2.42 -5.06 -19.82
N THR A 236 3.37 -4.49 -19.07
CA THR A 236 4.55 -3.83 -19.63
C THR A 236 5.78 -4.42 -18.96
N GLU A 237 6.70 -4.93 -19.76
CA GLU A 237 8.01 -5.37 -19.31
C GLU A 237 9.10 -4.39 -19.74
N ILE A 238 10.26 -4.52 -19.11
CA ILE A 238 11.48 -3.81 -19.50
C ILE A 238 12.39 -4.88 -20.10
N ASP A 239 12.80 -4.71 -21.34
CA ASP A 239 13.73 -5.64 -22.00
C ASP A 239 15.18 -5.43 -21.49
N SER A 240 16.12 -6.23 -21.99
CA SER A 240 17.53 -6.17 -21.60
C SER A 240 18.20 -4.82 -21.94
N LEU A 241 17.60 -4.03 -22.84
CA LEU A 241 18.09 -2.70 -23.24
C LEU A 241 17.40 -1.58 -22.44
N GLY A 242 16.56 -1.91 -21.46
CA GLY A 242 15.83 -0.92 -20.67
C GLY A 242 14.59 -0.37 -21.37
N GLN A 243 14.16 -0.95 -22.49
CA GLN A 243 13.02 -0.48 -23.26
C GLN A 243 11.71 -1.09 -22.76
N GLU A 244 10.68 -0.25 -22.67
CA GLU A 244 9.37 -0.70 -22.23
C GLU A 244 8.61 -1.37 -23.37
N ARG A 245 8.25 -2.64 -23.21
CA ARG A 245 7.52 -3.42 -24.22
C ARG A 245 6.18 -3.94 -23.69
N SER A 246 5.17 -3.92 -24.55
CA SER A 246 3.86 -4.46 -24.24
C SER A 246 3.88 -5.99 -24.26
N ILE A 247 3.33 -6.64 -23.24
CA ILE A 247 3.06 -8.08 -23.29
C ILE A 247 1.63 -8.28 -23.81
N GLN A 248 1.50 -8.99 -24.93
CA GLN A 248 0.22 -9.19 -25.60
C GLN A 248 -0.59 -10.27 -24.85
N PRO A 249 -1.86 -10.02 -24.48
CA PRO A 249 -2.73 -11.07 -23.96
C PRO A 249 -3.09 -12.04 -25.09
N GLU A 250 -3.01 -13.35 -24.82
CA GLU A 250 -3.30 -14.38 -25.83
C GLU A 250 -4.71 -14.26 -26.42
N TRP A 251 -5.69 -13.90 -25.59
CA TRP A 251 -7.09 -13.78 -26.02
C TRP A 251 -7.36 -12.59 -26.95
N ARG A 252 -6.44 -11.64 -27.10
CA ARG A 252 -6.73 -10.35 -27.76
C ARG A 252 -6.42 -10.43 -29.25
N SER A 253 -7.39 -10.09 -30.10
CA SER A 253 -7.15 -10.00 -31.54
C SER A 253 -6.14 -8.90 -31.90
N ALA A 254 -5.38 -9.10 -32.98
CA ALA A 254 -4.46 -8.09 -33.49
C ALA A 254 -5.18 -6.76 -33.82
N GLN A 255 -6.37 -6.84 -34.41
CA GLN A 255 -7.20 -5.68 -34.77
C GLN A 255 -7.58 -4.84 -33.54
N TYR A 256 -8.00 -5.50 -32.45
CA TYR A 256 -8.35 -4.79 -31.22
C TYR A 256 -7.11 -4.25 -30.49
N GLY A 257 -5.99 -4.97 -30.58
CA GLY A 257 -4.67 -4.46 -30.19
C GLY A 257 -4.34 -3.15 -30.90
N GLU A 258 -4.51 -3.09 -32.21
CA GLU A 258 -4.25 -1.89 -33.02
C GLU A 258 -5.11 -0.70 -32.57
N TRP A 259 -6.42 -0.92 -32.37
CA TRP A 259 -7.31 0.13 -31.89
C TRP A 259 -6.84 0.70 -30.54
N LEU A 260 -6.48 -0.16 -29.59
CA LEU A 260 -5.95 0.26 -28.30
C LEU A 260 -4.63 1.04 -28.42
N HIS A 261 -3.74 0.66 -29.35
CA HIS A 261 -2.51 1.39 -29.61
C HIS A 261 -2.76 2.77 -30.22
N LYS A 262 -3.74 2.91 -31.13
CA LYS A 262 -4.14 4.22 -31.65
C LYS A 262 -4.70 5.12 -30.54
N ILE A 263 -5.45 4.57 -29.58
CA ILE A 263 -5.92 5.34 -28.39
C ILE A 263 -4.74 5.82 -27.56
N ASP A 264 -3.72 4.99 -27.36
CA ASP A 264 -2.51 5.37 -26.62
C ASP A 264 -1.80 6.55 -27.31
N GLY A 265 -1.65 6.49 -28.63
CA GLY A 265 -1.12 7.60 -29.44
C GLY A 265 -1.93 8.89 -29.31
N LEU A 266 -3.26 8.78 -29.36
CA LEU A 266 -4.15 9.93 -29.18
C LEU A 266 -4.07 10.51 -27.75
N SER A 267 -3.92 9.65 -26.74
CA SER A 267 -3.70 10.06 -25.34
C SER A 267 -2.43 10.87 -25.17
N TYR A 268 -1.35 10.45 -25.84
CA TYR A 268 -0.08 11.15 -25.84
C TYR A 268 -0.19 12.52 -26.50
N ASN A 269 -0.72 12.58 -27.73
CA ASN A 269 -0.88 13.82 -28.48
C ASN A 269 -1.69 14.86 -27.70
N HIS A 270 -2.77 14.41 -27.03
CA HIS A 270 -3.54 15.30 -26.16
C HIS A 270 -2.75 15.80 -24.95
N GLN A 271 -1.99 14.95 -24.25
CA GLN A 271 -1.18 15.44 -23.12
C GLN A 271 -0.05 16.37 -23.58
N ALA A 272 0.55 16.14 -24.75
CA ALA A 272 1.61 16.99 -25.29
C ALA A 272 1.12 18.39 -25.70
N THR A 273 -0.20 18.57 -25.89
CA THR A 273 -0.82 19.87 -26.19
C THR A 273 -1.30 20.60 -24.94
N VAL A 274 -1.77 19.89 -23.91
CA VAL A 274 -2.31 20.49 -22.67
C VAL A 274 -1.25 20.72 -21.60
N LYS A 275 -0.16 19.93 -21.60
CA LYS A 275 0.97 20.07 -20.67
C LYS A 275 2.27 20.30 -21.43
N LEU A 276 3.32 20.74 -20.73
CA LEU A 276 4.66 20.78 -21.33
C LEU A 276 5.03 19.39 -21.86
N ARG A 277 5.62 19.33 -23.06
CA ARG A 277 6.02 18.08 -23.72
C ARG A 277 6.88 17.16 -22.83
N THR A 278 7.70 17.75 -21.97
CA THR A 278 8.52 17.03 -20.98
C THR A 278 7.69 16.24 -19.97
N HIS A 279 6.49 16.71 -19.59
CA HIS A 279 5.56 15.95 -18.74
C HIS A 279 4.89 14.81 -19.49
N ALA A 280 4.52 15.02 -20.76
CA ALA A 280 3.97 13.95 -21.59
C ALA A 280 5.00 12.82 -21.80
N ALA A 281 6.25 13.17 -22.11
CA ALA A 281 7.34 12.21 -22.33
C ALA A 281 7.79 11.42 -21.09
N ARG A 282 7.33 11.79 -19.89
CA ARG A 282 7.58 11.05 -18.65
C ARG A 282 6.55 9.94 -18.39
N ARG A 283 5.45 9.90 -19.15
CA ARG A 283 4.46 8.83 -19.05
C ARG A 283 5.03 7.54 -19.66
N PHE A 284 4.92 6.42 -18.95
CA PHE A 284 5.47 5.14 -19.40
C PHE A 284 4.81 4.65 -20.71
N ASP A 285 3.51 4.89 -20.90
CA ASP A 285 2.80 4.45 -22.11
C ASP A 285 3.29 5.12 -23.40
N THR A 286 4.03 6.24 -23.28
CA THR A 286 4.62 6.94 -24.44
C THR A 286 5.93 6.32 -24.91
N ARG A 287 6.58 5.53 -24.05
CA ARG A 287 7.85 4.83 -24.35
C ARG A 287 7.61 3.35 -24.62
N ARG A 288 6.36 2.93 -24.55
CA ARG A 288 5.94 1.54 -24.64
C ARG A 288 5.78 1.13 -26.08
N GLU A 289 6.63 0.23 -26.53
CA GLU A 289 6.56 -0.36 -27.87
C GLU A 289 5.76 -1.66 -27.88
N ALA A 290 5.43 -2.12 -29.08
CA ALA A 290 4.93 -3.47 -29.28
C ALA A 290 6.01 -4.47 -28.81
N GLY A 291 5.61 -5.37 -27.92
CA GLY A 291 6.40 -6.53 -27.56
C GLY A 291 5.98 -7.77 -28.34
N ASN A 292 6.87 -8.75 -28.37
CA ASN A 292 6.68 -10.06 -29.00
C ASN A 292 6.23 -11.16 -28.01
N LYS A 293 6.21 -10.86 -26.71
CA LYS A 293 5.77 -11.82 -25.69
C LYS A 293 4.26 -11.89 -25.59
N ILE A 294 3.77 -13.11 -25.43
CA ILE A 294 2.36 -13.42 -25.20
C ILE A 294 2.19 -13.86 -23.74
N ASN A 295 1.13 -13.37 -23.08
CA ASN A 295 0.72 -13.80 -21.75
C ASN A 295 -0.56 -14.65 -21.87
N PRO A 296 -0.47 -15.99 -21.77
CA PRO A 296 -1.64 -16.87 -21.80
C PRO A 296 -2.49 -16.75 -20.52
N MET A 297 -1.89 -16.32 -19.41
CA MET A 297 -2.56 -16.16 -18.12
C MET A 297 -3.15 -14.76 -17.91
N ALA A 298 -3.26 -13.96 -18.96
CA ALA A 298 -3.84 -12.63 -18.89
C ALA A 298 -5.35 -12.70 -18.60
N LYS A 299 -5.85 -11.79 -17.76
CA LYS A 299 -7.30 -11.68 -17.53
C LYS A 299 -8.01 -11.36 -18.86
N VAL A 300 -9.03 -12.17 -19.18
CA VAL A 300 -9.87 -11.99 -20.37
C VAL A 300 -10.96 -10.96 -20.08
N CYS A 301 -11.14 -10.00 -20.98
CA CYS A 301 -12.22 -9.02 -20.87
C CYS A 301 -13.51 -9.61 -21.43
N GLY A 302 -14.61 -9.54 -20.69
CA GLY A 302 -15.94 -9.94 -21.17
C GLY A 302 -16.68 -8.81 -21.89
N ASN A 303 -17.81 -9.16 -22.50
CA ASN A 303 -18.78 -8.27 -23.15
C ASN A 303 -18.21 -7.46 -24.32
N LEU A 304 -17.24 -8.02 -25.06
CA LEU A 304 -16.69 -7.41 -26.26
C LEU A 304 -17.26 -8.06 -27.53
N PRO A 305 -17.21 -7.38 -28.68
CA PRO A 305 -17.43 -7.98 -29.99
C PRO A 305 -16.52 -9.19 -30.25
N GLU A 306 -17.01 -10.15 -31.02
CA GLU A 306 -16.27 -11.36 -31.40
C GLU A 306 -14.89 -11.05 -31.99
N ASN A 307 -14.80 -10.05 -32.88
CA ASN A 307 -13.54 -9.63 -33.50
C ASN A 307 -12.58 -8.88 -32.55
N CYS A 308 -12.94 -8.66 -31.28
CA CYS A 308 -11.99 -8.24 -30.25
C CYS A 308 -11.17 -9.40 -29.69
N TYR A 309 -11.62 -10.64 -29.88
CA TYR A 309 -10.94 -11.83 -29.40
C TYR A 309 -10.12 -12.48 -30.51
N ASP A 310 -8.98 -13.07 -30.13
CA ASP A 310 -8.22 -13.91 -31.03
C ASP A 310 -9.03 -15.14 -31.44
N ARG A 311 -8.93 -15.51 -32.72
CA ARG A 311 -9.72 -16.60 -33.28
C ARG A 311 -9.35 -17.95 -32.67
N GLY A 312 -8.07 -18.22 -32.50
CA GLY A 312 -7.60 -19.47 -31.90
C GLY A 312 -8.03 -19.57 -30.43
N PHE A 313 -7.99 -18.46 -29.69
CA PHE A 313 -8.51 -18.39 -28.33
C PHE A 313 -10.02 -18.72 -28.27
N LEU A 314 -10.84 -18.11 -29.15
CA LEU A 314 -12.28 -18.40 -29.16
C LEU A 314 -12.61 -19.82 -29.63
N GLU A 315 -11.85 -20.39 -30.55
CA GLU A 315 -12.03 -21.77 -31.02
C GLU A 315 -11.80 -22.79 -29.88
N GLN A 316 -10.92 -22.47 -28.94
CA GLN A 316 -10.68 -23.30 -27.74
C GLN A 316 -11.77 -23.16 -26.68
N CYS A 317 -12.56 -22.08 -26.70
CA CYS A 317 -13.64 -21.87 -25.73
C CYS A 317 -14.90 -22.67 -26.11
N GLY A 318 -15.48 -23.39 -25.15
CA GLY A 318 -16.79 -24.03 -25.31
C GLY A 318 -17.95 -23.01 -25.33
N ASP A 319 -19.13 -23.45 -25.76
CA ASP A 319 -20.31 -22.58 -25.89
C ASP A 319 -20.72 -21.89 -24.58
N LEU A 320 -20.65 -22.63 -23.46
CA LEU A 320 -20.93 -22.08 -22.12
C LEU A 320 -19.91 -21.01 -21.70
N GLU A 321 -18.65 -21.16 -22.11
CA GLU A 321 -17.58 -20.20 -21.80
C GLU A 321 -17.75 -18.94 -22.63
N LYS A 322 -18.07 -19.07 -23.92
CA LYS A 322 -18.42 -17.95 -24.81
C LYS A 322 -19.65 -17.19 -24.28
N LEU A 323 -20.68 -17.90 -23.84
CA LEU A 323 -21.86 -17.31 -23.22
C LEU A 323 -21.50 -16.54 -21.94
N ARG A 324 -20.64 -17.11 -21.09
CA ARG A 324 -20.16 -16.47 -19.86
C ARG A 324 -19.27 -15.26 -20.14
N LEU A 325 -18.47 -15.30 -21.20
CA LEU A 325 -17.68 -14.15 -21.67
C LEU A 325 -18.58 -13.04 -22.21
N GLY A 326 -19.83 -13.33 -22.59
CA GLY A 326 -20.76 -12.34 -23.13
C GLY A 326 -20.33 -11.84 -24.52
N VAL A 327 -19.72 -12.70 -25.33
CA VAL A 327 -19.26 -12.34 -26.68
C VAL A 327 -20.45 -11.84 -27.50
N THR A 328 -20.29 -10.68 -28.15
CA THR A 328 -21.34 -10.10 -29.00
C THR A 328 -20.99 -10.26 -30.48
N ASN A 329 -21.97 -10.63 -31.31
CA ASN A 329 -21.76 -10.84 -32.75
C ASN A 329 -21.67 -9.52 -33.56
N ASN A 330 -21.51 -8.38 -32.90
CA ASN A 330 -21.46 -7.06 -33.55
C ASN A 330 -20.03 -6.72 -34.01
N THR A 331 -19.53 -7.46 -34.99
CA THR A 331 -18.16 -7.28 -35.51
C THR A 331 -17.93 -5.88 -36.09
N SER A 332 -18.96 -5.28 -36.69
CA SER A 332 -18.89 -3.91 -37.25
C SER A 332 -18.52 -2.84 -36.20
N ARG A 333 -18.73 -3.13 -34.91
CA ARG A 333 -18.50 -2.16 -33.82
C ARG A 333 -17.04 -1.74 -33.71
N LEU A 334 -16.12 -2.70 -33.76
CA LEU A 334 -14.68 -2.43 -33.71
C LEU A 334 -14.19 -1.75 -34.99
N ASP A 335 -14.72 -2.16 -36.15
CA ASP A 335 -14.39 -1.54 -37.45
C ASP A 335 -14.80 -0.07 -37.47
N ASN A 336 -16.01 0.23 -37.00
CA ASN A 336 -16.49 1.61 -36.86
C ASN A 336 -15.61 2.42 -35.89
N ALA A 337 -15.12 1.79 -34.81
CA ALA A 337 -14.24 2.45 -33.86
C ALA A 337 -12.86 2.77 -34.47
N LEU A 338 -12.32 1.87 -35.30
CA LEU A 338 -11.08 2.07 -36.06
C LEU A 338 -11.22 3.17 -37.11
N GLN A 339 -12.35 3.23 -37.82
CA GLN A 339 -12.63 4.31 -38.75
C GLN A 339 -12.79 5.65 -38.04
N ALA A 340 -13.49 5.66 -36.90
CA ALA A 340 -13.70 6.88 -36.12
C ALA A 340 -12.37 7.45 -35.60
N ILE A 341 -11.47 6.61 -35.07
CA ILE A 341 -10.18 7.09 -34.57
C ILE A 341 -9.24 7.54 -35.69
N ALA A 342 -9.35 6.99 -36.91
CA ALA A 342 -8.56 7.41 -38.06
C ALA A 342 -8.97 8.79 -38.63
N ARG A 343 -10.14 9.31 -38.25
CA ARG A 343 -10.64 10.64 -38.65
C ARG A 343 -10.23 11.76 -37.68
N LEU A 344 -9.57 11.41 -36.57
CA LEU A 344 -9.06 12.33 -35.56
C LEU A 344 -7.58 12.60 -35.79
#